data_AF-A0A2V7XA80-F1
#
_entry.id   AF-A0A2V7XA80-F1
#
_cell.length_a   1.000
_cell.length_b   1.000
_cell.length_c   1.000
_cell.angle_alpha   90.00
_cell.angle_beta   90.00
_cell.angle_gamma   90.00
#
_symmetry.space_group_name_H-M   'P 1'
#
loop_
_entity.id
_entity.type
_entity.pdbx_description
1 polymer ?
#
loop_
_entity_poly.entity_id
_entity_poly.type
_entity_poly.pdbx_seq_one_letter_code
_entity_poly.pdbx_strand_id
1 'polypeptide(L)' 'PAYYTSDWNAAKASVEILANLKPLCVAPGHGLAMSGADVAPALDDLAKNFDDLARPKKTRRAA' A
#
# COMPACT_ATOMS: atom_id res chain seq x y z
N PRO A 1 3.53 9.72 -13.76
CA PRO A 1 4.78 8.92 -13.77
C PRO A 1 4.51 7.54 -13.17
N ALA A 2 5.08 6.46 -13.71
CA ALA A 2 4.96 5.13 -13.08
C ALA A 2 5.71 5.16 -11.75
N TYR A 3 5.04 4.79 -10.65
CA TYR A 3 5.65 4.75 -9.32
C TYR A 3 6.74 3.68 -9.30
N TYR A 4 7.96 4.10 -9.01
CA TYR A 4 9.10 3.20 -8.90
C TYR A 4 9.18 2.66 -7.48
N THR A 5 8.83 1.38 -7.32
CA THR A 5 9.08 0.62 -6.09
C THR A 5 10.26 -0.31 -6.35
N SER A 6 11.38 -0.05 -5.67
CA SER A 6 12.63 -0.81 -5.82
C SER A 6 12.54 -2.21 -5.23
N ASP A 7 11.88 -2.34 -4.07
CA ASP A 7 11.70 -3.61 -3.37
C ASP A 7 10.23 -3.79 -2.96
N TRP A 8 9.55 -4.68 -3.68
CA TRP A 8 8.14 -4.99 -3.45
C TRP A 8 7.91 -5.80 -2.17
N ASN A 9 8.88 -6.61 -1.74
CA ASN A 9 8.73 -7.41 -0.53
C ASN A 9 8.91 -6.53 0.70
N ALA A 10 9.89 -5.61 0.68
CA ALA A 10 10.07 -4.62 1.74
C ALA A 10 8.87 -3.66 1.82
N ALA A 11 8.28 -3.29 0.67
CA ALA A 11 7.07 -2.48 0.63
C ALA A 11 5.87 -3.21 1.28
N LYS A 12 5.68 -4.50 0.96
CA LYS A 12 4.64 -5.33 1.59
C LYS A 12 4.81 -5.40 3.11
N ALA A 13 6.02 -5.71 3.58
CA ALA A 13 6.33 -5.77 5.01
C ALA A 13 6.06 -4.43 5.73
N SER A 14 6.36 -3.30 5.07
CA SER A 14 6.05 -1.98 5.61
C SER A 14 4.55 -1.75 5.76
N VAL A 15 3.75 -2.14 4.77
CA VAL A 15 2.27 -2.05 4.84
C VAL A 15 1.73 -2.94 5.95
N GLU A 16 2.23 -4.17 6.11
CA GLU A 16 1.84 -5.08 7.19
C GLU A 16 2.13 -4.48 8.58
N ILE A 17 3.30 -3.86 8.76
CA ILE A 17 3.66 -3.16 10.00
C ILE A 17 2.68 -2.01 10.28
N LEU A 18 2.38 -1.19 9.27
CA LEU A 18 1.46 -0.05 9.42
C LEU A 18 0.03 -0.51 9.71
N ALA A 19 -0.45 -1.58 9.07
CA ALA A 19 -1.76 -2.17 9.32
C ALA A 19 -1.92 -2.64 10.77
N ASN A 20 -0.86 -3.22 11.34
CA ASN A 20 -0.84 -3.68 12.73
C ASN A 20 -0.94 -2.55 13.77
N LEU A 21 -0.65 -1.31 13.39
CA LEU A 21 -0.83 -0.15 14.28
C LEU A 21 -2.30 0.25 14.47
N LYS A 22 -3.21 -0.29 13.64
CA LYS A 22 -4.63 0.08 13.60
C LYS A 22 -4.86 1.61 13.60
N PRO A 23 -4.27 2.33 12.62
CA PRO A 23 -4.31 3.78 12.61
C PRO A 23 -5.74 4.30 12.37
N LEU A 24 -6.05 5.42 13.04
CA LEU A 24 -7.28 6.19 12.79
C LEU A 24 -7.12 7.23 11.67
N CYS A 25 -5.89 7.51 11.24
CA CYS A 25 -5.56 8.48 10.22
C CYS A 25 -4.26 8.09 9.49
N VAL A 26 -4.21 8.32 8.18
CA VAL A 26 -3.02 8.16 7.34
C VAL A 26 -2.89 9.38 6.43
N ALA A 27 -1.71 10.00 6.42
CA ALA A 27 -1.35 11.11 5.54
C ALA A 27 -0.22 10.66 4.61
N PRO A 28 -0.53 10.18 3.39
CA PRO A 28 0.48 9.70 2.45
C PRO A 28 1.26 10.86 1.83
N GLY A 29 2.50 10.60 1.37
CA GLY A 29 3.30 11.60 0.65
C GLY A 29 2.69 12.02 -0.70
N HIS A 30 1.78 11.20 -1.25
CA HIS A 30 0.98 11.51 -2.42
C HIS A 30 -0.46 11.02 -2.21
N GLY A 31 -1.44 11.79 -2.69
CA GLY A 31 -2.87 11.49 -2.52
C GLY A 31 -3.50 12.26 -1.36
N LEU A 32 -4.76 11.94 -1.07
CA LEU A 32 -5.50 12.57 0.02
C LEU A 32 -5.28 11.81 1.33
N ALA A 33 -5.25 12.55 2.44
CA ALA A 33 -5.27 11.95 3.76
C ALA A 33 -6.61 11.21 3.98
N MET A 34 -6.53 10.07 4.67
CA MET A 34 -7.69 9.28 5.06
C MET A 34 -7.80 9.29 6.58
N SER A 35 -9.02 9.38 7.11
CA SER A 35 -9.27 9.35 8.56
C SER A 35 -10.60 8.68 8.87
N GLY A 36 -10.74 8.16 10.09
CA GLY A 36 -11.95 7.52 10.58
C GLY A 36 -11.84 6.00 10.72
N ALA A 37 -12.98 5.37 11.02
CA ALA A 37 -13.06 3.96 11.37
C ALA A 37 -12.63 3.02 10.22
N ASP A 38 -12.72 3.48 8.97
CA ASP A 38 -12.44 2.67 7.78
C ASP A 38 -10.94 2.58 7.46
N VAL A 39 -10.10 3.41 8.08
CA VAL A 39 -8.66 3.45 7.79
C VAL A 39 -7.98 2.11 8.13
N ALA A 40 -8.18 1.61 9.34
CA ALA A 40 -7.56 0.35 9.76
C ALA A 40 -8.04 -0.86 8.93
N PRO A 41 -9.36 -1.06 8.69
CA PRO A 41 -9.85 -2.10 7.79
C PRO A 41 -9.30 -2.00 6.36
N ALA A 42 -9.21 -0.79 5.80
CA ALA A 42 -8.68 -0.59 4.45
C ALA A 42 -7.18 -0.95 4.37
N LEU A 43 -6.41 -0.58 5.40
CA LEU A 43 -4.99 -0.91 5.46
C LEU A 43 -4.74 -2.41 5.70
N ASP A 44 -5.59 -3.06 6.48
CA ASP A 44 -5.60 -4.53 6.63
C ASP A 44 -5.90 -5.24 5.30
N ASP A 45 -6.87 -4.73 4.53
CA ASP A 45 -7.21 -5.29 3.22
C ASP A 45 -6.04 -5.15 2.24
N LEU A 46 -5.40 -3.97 2.21
CA LEU A 46 -4.20 -3.74 1.42
C LEU A 46 -3.06 -4.68 1.81
N ALA A 47 -2.83 -4.91 3.10
CA ALA A 47 -1.80 -5.83 3.58
C ALA A 47 -2.07 -7.27 3.12
N LYS A 48 -3.31 -7.74 3.26
CA LYS A 48 -3.73 -9.10 2.87
C LYS A 48 -3.63 -9.33 1.37
N ASN A 49 -4.04 -8.34 0.57
CA ASN A 49 -4.16 -8.45 -0.88
C ASN A 49 -3.05 -7.69 -1.63
N PHE A 50 -1.92 -7.42 -0.96
CA PHE A 50 -0.86 -6.53 -1.45
C PHE A 50 -0.36 -6.91 -2.86
N ASP A 51 -0.11 -8.21 -3.09
CA ASP A 51 0.44 -8.69 -4.34
C ASP A 51 -0.53 -8.52 -5.53
N ASP A 52 -1.83 -8.49 -5.27
CA ASP A 52 -2.87 -8.31 -6.29
C ASP A 52 -3.25 -6.85 -6.53
N LEU A 53 -3.23 -6.04 -5.46
CA LEU A 53 -3.66 -4.63 -5.47
C LEU A 53 -2.52 -3.66 -5.79
N ALA A 54 -1.32 -3.88 -5.24
CA ALA A 54 -0.22 -2.92 -5.32
C ALA A 54 0.83 -3.29 -6.39
N ARG A 55 1.08 -4.58 -6.61
CA ARG A 55 2.13 -5.04 -7.53
C ARG A 55 1.68 -4.91 -8.99
N PRO A 56 2.51 -4.37 -9.89
CA PRO A 56 2.19 -4.31 -11.31
C PRO A 56 2.00 -5.71 -11.89
N LYS A 57 0.83 -5.98 -12.45
CA LYS A 57 0.54 -7.21 -13.19
C LYS A 57 1.27 -7.14 -14.53
N LYS A 58 2.51 -7.65 -14.57
CA LYS A 58 3.39 -7.79 -15.75
C LYS A 58 3.05 -6.82 -16.90
N THR A 59 3.32 -5.54 -16.74
CA THR A 59 3.49 -4.67 -17.91
C THR A 59 4.87 -4.96 -18.48
N ARG A 60 4.91 -5.45 -19.73
CA ARG A 60 6.14 -5.55 -20.50
C ARG A 60 6.85 -4.20 -20.39
N ARG A 61 8.10 -4.19 -19.94
CA ARG A 61 8.98 -3.06 -20.25
C ARG A 61 9.07 -3.05 -21.78
N ALA A 62 8.44 -2.06 -22.42
CA ALA A 62 8.86 -1.67 -23.75
C ALA A 62 10.31 -1.20 -23.59
N ALA A 63 11.22 -1.94 -24.23
CA ALA A 63 12.60 -1.53 -24.42
C ALA A 63 12.64 -0.24 -25.25
#